data_AF-A0A1Y1MFC5-F1
#
_entry.id   AF-A0A1Y1MFC5-F1
#
_cell.length_a   1.000
_cell.length_b   1.000
_cell.length_c   1.000
_cell.angle_alpha   90.00
_cell.angle_beta   90.00
_cell.angle_gamma   90.00
#
_symmetry.space_group_name_H-M   'P 1'
#
loop_
_entity.id
_entity.type
_entity.pdbx_description
1 polymer ?
#
loop_
_entity_poly.entity_id
_entity_poly.type
_entity_poly.pdbx_seq_one_letter_code
_entity_poly.pdbx_strand_id
1 'polypeptide(L)'
;MTKQRCGIPDYLTSRFGVSQAWTKKNLTYHIGAITPKLTEEQVGDTIRNALDIWGAAANLTFTRVSKKEDADIVIFFASGAHEGDTISFDGRGSTLGHAFYPPNGDLHFDMDENWILGKGRGTIILKISKKVI
;
A
#
# COMPACT_ATOMS: atom_id res chain seq x y z
N MET A 1 8.26 2.43 22.08
CA MET A 1 7.93 2.07 20.69
C MET A 1 7.09 3.19 20.07
N THR A 2 7.72 4.28 19.63
CA THR A 2 7.02 5.54 19.25
C THR A 2 7.18 5.89 17.76
N LYS A 3 7.75 4.98 16.96
CA LYS A 3 8.08 5.24 15.56
C LYS A 3 7.08 4.55 14.64
N GLN A 4 6.51 5.32 13.72
CA GLN A 4 5.63 4.82 12.66
C GLN A 4 6.35 3.77 11.80
N ARG A 5 5.64 2.69 11.47
CA ARG A 5 6.16 1.48 10.80
C ARG A 5 5.10 0.79 9.93
N CYS A 6 5.56 -0.17 9.15
CA CYS A 6 4.70 -1.14 8.45
C CYS A 6 4.00 -2.07 9.46
N GLY A 7 2.77 -2.48 9.17
CA GLY A 7 2.01 -3.45 9.98
C GLY A 7 2.46 -4.90 9.84
N ILE A 8 3.28 -5.22 8.82
CA ILE A 8 3.82 -6.57 8.63
C ILE A 8 4.94 -6.83 9.65
N PRO A 9 4.93 -7.97 10.37
CA PRO A 9 6.01 -8.33 11.28
C PRO A 9 7.38 -8.42 10.58
N ASP A 10 8.43 -7.95 11.27
CA ASP A 10 9.80 -7.97 10.73
C ASP A 10 10.33 -9.41 10.54
N TYR A 11 9.89 -10.34 11.39
CA TYR A 11 10.15 -11.78 11.26
C TYR A 11 9.02 -12.46 10.47
N LEU A 12 9.38 -13.19 9.41
CA LEU A 12 8.42 -13.95 8.63
C LEU A 12 7.94 -15.14 9.47
N THR A 13 6.68 -15.12 9.91
CA THR A 13 6.02 -16.33 10.40
C THR A 13 5.44 -17.10 9.20
N SER A 14 5.13 -18.39 9.37
CA SER A 14 4.52 -19.20 8.30
C SER A 14 3.24 -18.58 7.72
N ARG A 15 2.56 -17.73 8.50
CA ARG A 15 1.35 -16.97 8.11
C ARG A 15 1.61 -15.84 7.10
N PHE A 16 2.86 -15.40 6.95
CA PHE A 16 3.29 -14.31 6.06
C PHE A 16 4.45 -14.73 5.13
N GLY A 17 4.61 -16.03 4.89
CA GLY A 17 5.70 -16.56 4.08
C GLY A 17 5.61 -16.13 2.63
N VAL A 18 6.74 -15.70 2.06
CA VAL A 18 6.87 -15.42 0.62
C VAL A 18 6.98 -16.76 -0.12
N SER A 19 5.90 -17.23 -0.72
CA SER A 19 5.92 -18.47 -1.52
C SER A 19 5.96 -18.20 -3.03
N GLN A 20 5.68 -16.97 -3.47
CA GLN A 20 5.53 -16.66 -4.88
C GLN A 20 5.89 -15.20 -5.20
N ALA A 21 6.51 -15.01 -6.37
CA ALA A 21 6.75 -13.69 -6.98
C ALA A 21 5.73 -13.45 -8.11
N TRP A 22 5.57 -12.20 -8.53
CA TRP A 22 4.78 -11.90 -9.73
C TRP A 22 5.37 -12.60 -10.96
N THR A 23 4.51 -13.30 -11.70
CA THR A 23 4.89 -13.94 -12.97
C THR A 23 4.85 -12.96 -14.15
N LYS A 24 4.13 -11.86 -13.99
CA LYS A 24 3.99 -10.79 -15.00
C LYS A 24 4.81 -9.57 -14.62
N LYS A 25 5.23 -8.84 -15.65
CA LYS A 25 5.99 -7.59 -15.50
C LYS A 25 5.15 -6.34 -15.48
N ASN A 26 3.99 -6.36 -16.15
CA ASN A 26 3.05 -5.25 -16.12
C ASN A 26 1.91 -5.59 -15.17
N LEU A 27 1.82 -4.86 -14.06
CA LEU A 27 0.79 -5.00 -13.04
C LEU A 27 -0.24 -3.89 -13.20
N THR A 28 -1.52 -4.23 -13.11
CA THR A 28 -2.59 -3.23 -13.06
C THR A 28 -2.93 -2.88 -11.61
N TYR A 29 -3.26 -1.61 -11.34
CA TYR A 29 -3.67 -1.20 -10.00
C TYR A 29 -4.90 -0.31 -10.01
N HIS A 30 -5.71 -0.42 -8.96
CA HIS A 30 -6.88 0.42 -8.72
C HIS A 30 -6.76 1.14 -7.38
N ILE A 31 -7.14 2.40 -7.34
CA ILE A 31 -7.23 3.18 -6.10
C ILE A 31 -8.70 3.23 -5.71
N GLY A 32 -9.04 2.55 -4.61
CA GLY A 32 -10.37 2.51 -4.04
C GLY A 32 -10.64 3.68 -3.10
N ALA A 33 -11.17 3.40 -1.92
CA ALA A 33 -11.46 4.43 -0.92
C ALA A 33 -10.20 5.22 -0.53
N ILE A 34 -10.32 6.54 -0.50
CA ILE A 34 -9.24 7.46 -0.10
C ILE A 34 -9.56 8.17 1.21
N THR A 35 -8.53 8.72 1.86
CA THR A 35 -8.73 9.57 3.03
C THR A 35 -9.34 10.93 2.64
N PRO A 36 -10.30 11.47 3.42
CA PRO A 36 -10.85 12.82 3.17
C PRO A 36 -9.83 13.94 3.44
N LYS A 37 -8.66 13.61 3.98
CA LYS A 37 -7.57 14.56 4.29
C LYS A 37 -6.77 14.98 3.06
N LEU A 38 -6.88 14.24 1.95
CA LEU A 38 -6.16 14.47 0.69
C LEU A 38 -7.13 14.43 -0.48
N THR A 39 -6.81 15.14 -1.56
CA THR A 39 -7.58 15.05 -2.81
C THR A 39 -7.24 13.76 -3.58
N GLU A 40 -8.14 13.32 -4.46
CA GLU A 40 -7.88 12.18 -5.36
C GLU A 40 -6.63 12.37 -6.21
N GLU A 41 -6.38 13.59 -6.68
CA GLU A 41 -5.17 13.95 -7.43
C GLU A 41 -3.91 13.75 -6.58
N GLN A 42 -3.92 14.26 -5.35
CA GLN A 42 -2.79 14.14 -4.42
C GLN A 42 -2.47 12.68 -4.09
N VAL A 43 -3.50 11.88 -3.82
CA VAL A 43 -3.36 10.44 -3.56
C VAL A 43 -2.88 9.73 -4.82
N GLY A 44 -3.49 10.00 -5.97
CA GLY A 44 -3.14 9.42 -7.26
C GLY A 44 -1.69 9.68 -7.66
N ASP A 45 -1.24 10.92 -7.57
CA ASP A 45 0.15 11.31 -7.88
C ASP A 45 1.14 10.68 -6.92
N THR A 46 0.81 10.63 -5.63
CA THR A 46 1.70 10.03 -4.64
C THR A 46 1.86 8.53 -4.87
N ILE A 47 0.75 7.82 -5.11
CA ILE A 47 0.77 6.38 -5.40
C ILE A 47 1.52 6.10 -6.70
N ARG A 48 1.25 6.86 -7.76
CA ARG A 48 1.96 6.72 -9.04
C ARG A 48 3.47 6.90 -8.87
N ASN A 49 3.91 7.99 -8.24
CA ASN A 49 5.33 8.24 -8.01
C ASN A 49 6.00 7.14 -7.16
N ALA A 50 5.28 6.59 -6.16
CA ALA A 50 5.79 5.49 -5.36
C ALA A 50 5.96 4.21 -6.20
N LEU A 51 4.94 3.83 -6.98
CA LEU A 51 4.97 2.67 -7.86
C LEU A 51 6.04 2.80 -8.95
N ASP A 52 6.29 4.01 -9.47
CA ASP A 52 7.38 4.26 -10.42
C ASP A 52 8.76 3.94 -9.80
N ILE A 53 9.00 4.35 -8.56
CA ILE A 53 10.25 4.05 -7.83
C ILE A 53 10.40 2.54 -7.61
N TRP A 54 9.33 1.87 -7.18
CA TRP A 54 9.35 0.43 -6.97
C TRP A 54 9.53 -0.35 -8.28
N GLY A 55 8.81 0.05 -9.32
CA GLY A 55 8.87 -0.58 -10.64
C GLY A 55 10.25 -0.52 -11.25
N ALA A 56 10.94 0.62 -11.13
CA ALA A 56 12.32 0.77 -11.56
C ALA A 56 13.29 -0.19 -10.82
N ALA A 57 13.08 -0.41 -9.52
CA ALA A 57 13.93 -1.29 -8.72
C ALA A 57 13.63 -2.80 -8.96
N ALA A 58 12.38 -3.14 -9.25
CA ALA A 58 11.91 -4.52 -9.41
C ALA A 58 11.79 -5.00 -10.87
N ASN A 59 12.08 -4.13 -11.86
CA ASN A 59 11.84 -4.39 -13.28
C ASN A 59 10.35 -4.70 -13.58
N LEU A 60 9.46 -3.93 -12.97
CA LEU A 60 8.00 -3.99 -13.13
C LEU A 60 7.47 -2.66 -13.65
N THR A 61 6.32 -2.71 -14.33
CA THR A 61 5.55 -1.53 -14.73
C THR A 61 4.17 -1.59 -14.10
N PHE A 62 3.60 -0.42 -13.81
CA PHE A 62 2.29 -0.30 -13.18
C PHE A 62 1.35 0.51 -14.06
N THR A 63 0.15 -0.02 -14.30
CA THR A 63 -0.89 0.65 -15.10
C THR A 63 -2.14 0.87 -14.25
N ARG A 64 -2.59 2.12 -14.10
CA ARG A 64 -3.82 2.41 -13.36
C ARG A 64 -5.04 1.96 -14.18
N VAL A 65 -5.96 1.25 -13.55
CA VAL A 65 -7.25 0.85 -14.13
C VAL A 65 -8.41 1.48 -13.35
N SER A 66 -9.51 1.77 -14.06
CA SER A 66 -10.67 2.45 -13.48
C SER A 66 -11.55 1.55 -12.62
N LYS A 67 -11.54 0.24 -12.89
CA LYS A 67 -12.39 -0.74 -12.21
C LYS A 67 -11.55 -1.64 -11.31
N LYS A 68 -12.08 -1.97 -10.13
CA LYS A 68 -11.41 -2.84 -9.15
C LYS A 68 -11.21 -4.25 -9.70
N GLU A 69 -12.14 -4.73 -10.52
CA GLU A 69 -12.16 -6.10 -11.04
C GLU A 69 -11.07 -6.35 -12.11
N ASP A 70 -10.53 -5.29 -12.69
CA ASP A 70 -9.47 -5.33 -13.70
C ASP A 70 -8.06 -5.16 -13.09
N ALA A 71 -7.98 -4.99 -11.76
CA ALA A 71 -6.75 -4.68 -11.05
C ALA A 71 -6.07 -5.91 -10.45
N ASP A 72 -4.74 -5.93 -10.52
CA ASP A 72 -3.91 -6.90 -9.82
C ASP A 72 -3.63 -6.51 -8.39
N ILE A 73 -3.60 -5.20 -8.14
CA ILE A 73 -3.32 -4.58 -6.86
C ILE A 73 -4.43 -3.57 -6.57
N VAL A 74 -5.13 -3.77 -5.46
CA VAL A 74 -6.10 -2.81 -4.94
C VAL A 74 -5.45 -2.01 -3.82
N ILE A 75 -5.50 -0.68 -3.95
CA ILE A 75 -4.93 0.26 -2.99
C ILE A 75 -6.05 1.07 -2.37
N PHE A 76 -6.20 1.03 -1.05
CA PHE A 76 -7.24 1.82 -0.37
C PHE A 76 -6.89 2.17 1.07
N PHE A 77 -7.65 3.12 1.62
CA PHE A 77 -7.59 3.55 3.01
C PHE A 77 -8.78 2.95 3.77
N ALA A 78 -8.54 2.45 4.98
CA ALA A 78 -9.58 1.96 5.88
C ALA A 78 -9.19 2.16 7.35
N SER A 79 -10.16 2.07 8.27
CA SER A 79 -9.92 2.16 9.73
C SER A 79 -10.26 0.84 10.40
N GLY A 80 -9.51 0.49 11.46
CA GLY A 80 -9.77 -0.71 12.26
C GLY A 80 -9.86 -2.00 11.45
N ALA A 81 -10.87 -2.84 11.77
CA ALA A 81 -11.19 -4.02 10.98
C ALA A 81 -11.80 -3.61 9.64
N HIS A 82 -11.25 -4.14 8.54
CA HIS A 82 -11.63 -3.74 7.19
C HIS A 82 -11.75 -4.93 6.23
N GLU A 83 -12.34 -4.69 5.08
CA GLU A 83 -12.53 -5.71 4.05
C GLU A 83 -11.19 -6.19 3.48
N GLY A 84 -11.13 -7.47 3.12
CA GLY A 84 -9.99 -8.05 2.41
C GLY A 84 -9.02 -8.85 3.29
N ASP A 85 -8.99 -8.65 4.61
CA ASP A 85 -8.10 -9.43 5.49
C ASP A 85 -8.51 -9.48 6.98
N THR A 86 -7.65 -10.06 7.82
CA THR A 86 -7.83 -10.21 9.29
C THR A 86 -6.89 -9.34 10.12
N ILE A 87 -6.23 -8.37 9.48
CA ILE A 87 -5.21 -7.49 10.05
C ILE A 87 -5.84 -6.12 10.31
N SER A 88 -6.45 -5.96 11.48
CA SER A 88 -7.04 -4.68 11.86
C SER A 88 -5.98 -3.60 12.08
N PHE A 89 -6.30 -2.37 11.66
CA PHE A 89 -5.51 -1.19 12.00
C PHE A 89 -5.63 -0.80 13.48
N ASP A 90 -4.61 -0.13 14.02
CA ASP A 90 -4.57 0.34 15.42
C ASP A 90 -5.24 1.71 15.63
N GLY A 91 -5.76 2.31 14.55
CA GLY A 91 -6.20 3.70 14.54
C GLY A 91 -4.99 4.63 14.61
N ARG A 92 -5.16 5.85 15.14
CA ARG A 92 -4.01 6.75 15.33
C ARG A 92 -2.94 6.09 16.19
N GLY A 93 -1.80 5.77 15.59
CA GLY A 93 -0.84 4.89 16.24
C GLY A 93 0.45 4.72 15.46
N SER A 94 0.92 3.48 15.44
CA SER A 94 2.23 3.14 14.89
C SER A 94 2.16 2.45 13.54
N THR A 95 0.98 1.94 13.16
CA THR A 95 0.79 1.21 11.91
C THR A 95 0.27 2.15 10.83
N LEU A 96 1.07 2.41 9.81
CA LEU A 96 0.65 3.28 8.71
C LEU A 96 -0.18 2.55 7.65
N GLY A 97 -0.07 1.23 7.61
CA GLY A 97 -0.56 0.40 6.53
C GLY A 97 0.13 -0.95 6.49
N HIS A 98 -0.44 -1.87 5.72
CA HIS A 98 0.15 -3.15 5.39
C HIS A 98 -0.13 -3.50 3.94
N ALA A 99 0.60 -4.48 3.45
CA ALA A 99 0.37 -5.00 2.12
C ALA A 99 0.66 -6.49 2.08
N PHE A 100 0.13 -7.13 1.05
CA PHE A 100 0.24 -8.57 0.86
C PHE A 100 1.35 -8.89 -0.14
N TYR A 101 1.97 -10.05 0.05
CA TYR A 101 2.92 -10.57 -0.92
C TYR A 101 2.22 -10.96 -2.23
N PRO A 102 2.96 -11.04 -3.35
CA PRO A 102 2.43 -11.62 -4.57
C PRO A 102 1.87 -13.04 -4.30
N PRO A 103 0.81 -13.46 -5.00
CA PRO A 103 0.18 -12.78 -6.13
C PRO A 103 -0.97 -11.82 -5.76
N ASN A 104 -1.19 -11.51 -4.47
CA ASN A 104 -2.25 -10.59 -4.07
C ASN A 104 -1.76 -9.13 -4.18
N GLY A 105 -0.67 -8.75 -3.51
CA GLY A 105 -0.08 -7.41 -3.65
C GLY A 105 -0.91 -6.22 -3.16
N ASP A 106 -2.13 -6.44 -2.65
CA ASP A 106 -3.03 -5.39 -2.18
C ASP A 106 -2.36 -4.58 -1.08
N LEU A 107 -2.67 -3.27 -1.05
CA LEU A 107 -2.04 -2.31 -0.17
C LEU A 107 -3.09 -1.48 0.57
N HIS A 108 -3.13 -1.65 1.88
CA HIS A 108 -4.10 -0.99 2.73
C HIS A 108 -3.40 0.06 3.62
N PHE A 109 -4.00 1.23 3.73
CA PHE A 109 -3.53 2.33 4.56
C PHE A 109 -4.47 2.59 5.73
N ASP A 110 -3.91 2.89 6.90
CA ASP A 110 -4.73 3.29 8.04
C ASP A 110 -5.29 4.71 7.80
N MET A 111 -6.62 4.81 7.68
CA MET A 111 -7.32 6.07 7.42
C MET A 111 -7.26 7.05 8.62
N ASP A 112 -7.03 6.55 9.83
CA ASP A 112 -7.05 7.34 11.06
C ASP A 112 -5.76 8.17 11.24
N GLU A 113 -4.67 7.77 10.57
CA GLU A 113 -3.39 8.47 10.54
C GLU A 113 -3.48 9.89 9.97
N ASN A 114 -2.60 10.78 10.44
CA ASN A 114 -2.59 12.17 9.99
C ASN A 114 -1.82 12.34 8.67
N TRP A 115 -2.44 11.89 7.57
CA TRP A 115 -1.87 12.00 6.23
C TRP A 115 -1.70 13.46 5.82
N ILE A 116 -0.45 13.86 5.61
CA ILE A 116 -0.06 15.17 5.11
C ILE A 116 0.91 15.00 3.93
N LEU A 117 0.86 15.91 2.97
CA LEU A 117 1.90 15.98 1.95
C LEU A 117 3.11 16.69 2.54
N GLY A 118 4.26 16.00 2.61
CA GLY A 118 5.52 16.63 2.96
C GLY A 118 5.85 17.81 2.04
N LYS A 119 6.48 18.87 2.59
CA LYS A 119 6.97 20.00 1.79
C LYS A 119 8.04 19.50 0.81
N GLY A 120 7.63 19.29 -0.43
CA GLY A 120 8.47 18.83 -1.54
C GLY A 120 8.24 17.35 -1.86
N ARG A 121 7.30 17.08 -2.78
CA ARG A 121 6.98 15.76 -3.36
C ARG A 121 6.26 14.76 -2.44
N GLY A 122 5.10 15.17 -1.90
CA GLY A 122 4.01 14.24 -1.55
C GLY A 122 4.44 12.99 -0.79
N THR A 123 5.07 13.17 0.37
CA THR A 123 5.44 12.02 1.20
C THR A 123 4.22 11.56 2.02
N ILE A 124 3.36 10.74 1.42
CA ILE A 124 2.73 9.66 2.20
C ILE A 124 3.95 8.84 2.67
N ILE A 125 4.21 8.75 3.99
CA ILE A 125 5.36 7.98 4.49
C ILE A 125 5.06 6.51 4.26
N LEU A 126 5.28 6.06 3.02
CA LEU A 126 5.30 4.67 2.64
C LEU A 126 6.63 4.10 3.14
N LYS A 127 6.74 3.88 4.45
CA LYS A 127 7.59 2.80 4.96
C LYS A 127 6.84 1.48 4.78
N ILE A 128 6.34 1.26 3.57
CA ILE A 128 6.01 -0.08 3.11
C ILE A 128 7.38 -0.70 2.90
N SER A 129 7.73 -1.64 3.76
CA SER A 129 9.04 -2.29 3.69
C SER A 129 9.26 -2.85 2.28
N LYS A 130 10.52 -2.98 1.86
CA LYS A 130 10.97 -3.57 0.58
C LYS A 130 10.52 -5.02 0.32
N LYS A 131 9.51 -5.50 1.06
CA LYS A 131 9.03 -6.87 1.05
C LYS A 131 7.72 -7.04 0.28
N VAL A 132 7.11 -5.97 -0.24
CA VAL A 132 5.71 -6.03 -0.71
C VAL A 132 5.56 -6.38 -2.19
N ILE A 133 6.63 -6.33 -2.99
CA ILE A 133 6.57 -6.63 -4.43
C ILE A 133 7.76 -7.48 -4.84
#